data_AF-A0ABD4PHH8-F1
#
_entry.id   AF-A0ABD4PHH8-F1
#
_cell.length_a   1.000
_cell.length_b   1.000
_cell.length_c   1.000
_cell.angle_alpha   90.00
_cell.angle_beta   90.00
_cell.angle_gamma   90.00
#
_symmetry.space_group_name_H-M   'P 1'
#
loop_
_entity.id
_entity.type
_entity.pdbx_description
1 polymer ?
#
loop_
_entity_poly.entity_id
_entity_poly.type
_entity_poly.pdbx_seq_one_letter_code
_entity_poly.pdbx_strand_id
1 'polypeptide(L)'
;GVHNRIVLLRGTYPELLKCKRPRFKHDEDKFIRKNARTMTGKQIGEYLGRDRDSVHNRARYIGVSMKKYGELLPFTRIPDDDVHLIRELRDAESPRRLTFREIGEKFELSESTVNFIYHHRRTAEDVVLRELMP
;
A
#
# COMPACT_ATOMS: atom_id res chain seq x y z
N GLY A 1 27.19 22.85 -22.71
CA GLY A 1 26.20 21.82 -23.11
C GLY A 1 24.78 22.30 -22.86
N VAL A 2 23.81 21.81 -23.63
CA VAL A 2 22.39 22.25 -23.62
C VAL A 2 21.75 22.24 -22.23
N HIS A 3 22.14 21.31 -21.34
CA HIS A 3 21.65 21.23 -19.96
C HIS A 3 21.94 22.52 -19.15
N ASN A 4 23.15 23.06 -19.25
CA ASN A 4 23.54 24.31 -18.55
C ASN A 4 22.76 25.52 -19.07
N ARG A 5 22.43 25.55 -20.37
CA ARG A 5 21.62 26.62 -20.98
C ARG A 5 20.18 26.60 -20.48
N ILE A 6 19.55 25.43 -20.35
CA ILE A 6 18.18 25.31 -19.83
C ILE A 6 18.10 25.76 -18.37
N VAL A 7 19.09 25.40 -17.55
CA VAL A 7 19.14 25.82 -16.13
C VAL A 7 19.28 27.35 -16.03
N LEU A 8 20.20 27.95 -16.80
CA LEU A 8 20.37 29.40 -16.88
C LEU A 8 19.08 30.10 -17.31
N LEU A 9 18.48 29.67 -18.43
CA LEU A 9 17.26 30.27 -18.96
C LEU A 9 16.07 30.20 -17.99
N ARG A 10 15.94 29.10 -17.24
CA ARG A 10 14.90 28.97 -16.19
C ARG A 10 15.12 29.87 -14.99
N GLY A 11 16.38 30.17 -14.66
CA GLY A 11 16.71 31.15 -13.61
C GLY A 11 16.43 32.59 -14.06
N THR A 12 16.71 32.91 -15.32
CA THR A 12 16.51 34.26 -15.87
C THR A 12 15.04 34.56 -16.19
N TYR A 13 14.28 33.56 -16.65
CA TYR A 13 12.88 33.73 -17.07
C TYR A 13 11.95 32.67 -16.43
N PRO A 14 11.79 32.68 -15.10
CA PRO A 14 11.03 31.65 -14.38
C PRO A 14 9.56 31.59 -14.80
N GLU A 15 8.96 32.75 -15.10
CA GLU A 15 7.55 32.86 -15.50
C GLU A 15 7.30 32.31 -16.91
N LEU A 16 8.26 32.46 -17.82
CA LEU A 16 8.16 32.02 -19.22
C LEU A 16 8.57 30.55 -19.40
N LEU A 17 9.43 30.03 -18.53
CA LEU A 17 10.03 28.70 -18.63
C LEU A 17 9.72 27.81 -17.44
N LYS A 18 8.51 27.94 -16.88
CA LYS A 18 8.02 27.08 -15.80
C LYS A 18 8.11 25.61 -16.19
N CYS A 19 8.70 24.78 -15.32
CA CYS A 19 8.80 23.35 -15.57
C CYS A 19 7.40 22.74 -15.59
N LYS A 20 6.99 22.15 -16.72
CA LYS A 20 5.69 21.47 -16.86
C LYS A 20 5.48 20.36 -15.82
N ARG A 21 6.56 19.77 -15.32
CA ARG A 21 6.55 18.72 -14.29
C ARG A 21 7.62 19.02 -13.24
N PRO A 22 7.29 19.71 -12.13
CA PRO A 22 8.26 20.00 -11.09
C PRO A 22 8.77 18.69 -10.47
N ARG A 23 10.03 18.67 -10.01
CA ARG A 23 10.56 17.51 -9.26
C ARG A 23 9.79 17.34 -7.95
N PHE A 24 9.72 16.12 -7.45
CA PHE A 24 9.19 15.85 -6.11
C PHE A 24 10.19 16.36 -5.06
N LYS A 25 9.69 17.10 -4.08
CA LYS A 25 10.43 17.54 -2.90
C LYS A 25 10.50 16.42 -1.86
N HIS A 26 11.46 16.52 -0.95
CA HIS A 26 11.62 15.56 0.13
C HIS A 26 10.36 15.44 1.01
N ASP A 27 9.69 16.56 1.31
CA ASP A 27 8.46 16.57 2.10
C ASP A 27 7.29 15.88 1.37
N GLU A 28 7.24 15.99 0.04
CA GLU A 28 6.26 15.27 -0.77
C GLU A 28 6.50 13.76 -0.69
N ASP A 29 7.75 13.30 -0.75
CA ASP A 29 8.08 11.88 -0.57
C ASP A 29 7.74 11.38 0.84
N LYS A 30 8.01 12.19 1.88
CA LYS A 30 7.62 11.89 3.26
C LYS A 30 6.11 11.76 3.39
N PHE A 31 5.36 12.65 2.74
CA PHE A 31 3.90 12.61 2.72
C PHE A 31 3.37 11.36 1.99
N ILE A 32 3.95 11.01 0.83
CA ILE A 32 3.61 9.78 0.10
C ILE A 32 3.85 8.56 0.98
N ARG A 33 5.03 8.44 1.60
CA ARG A 33 5.36 7.30 2.47
C ARG A 33 4.39 7.18 3.65
N LYS A 34 4.05 8.30 4.29
CA LYS A 34 3.13 8.32 5.44
C LYS A 34 1.71 7.89 5.06
N ASN A 35 1.24 8.26 3.87
CA ASN A 35 -0.18 8.13 3.51
C ASN A 35 -0.48 7.05 2.45
N ALA A 36 0.53 6.38 1.90
CA ALA A 36 0.34 5.38 0.83
C ALA A 36 -0.60 4.23 1.18
N ARG A 37 -0.76 3.92 2.48
CA ARG A 37 -1.60 2.83 2.98
C ARG A 37 -3.07 3.24 3.13
N THR A 38 -3.33 4.49 3.50
CA THR A 38 -4.68 4.99 3.85
C THR A 38 -5.31 5.77 2.70
N MET A 39 -4.53 6.59 2.00
CA MET A 39 -5.01 7.42 0.89
C MET A 39 -4.78 6.76 -0.46
N THR A 40 -5.66 7.04 -1.41
CA THR A 40 -5.45 6.69 -2.82
C THR A 40 -4.44 7.64 -3.48
N GLY A 41 -3.80 7.21 -4.56
CA GLY A 41 -2.92 8.10 -5.34
C GLY A 41 -3.61 9.36 -5.84
N LYS A 42 -4.93 9.31 -6.08
CA LYS A 42 -5.74 10.48 -6.42
C LYS A 42 -5.81 11.47 -5.26
N GLN A 43 -6.17 11.02 -4.07
CA GLN A 43 -6.27 11.88 -2.88
C GLN A 43 -4.91 12.49 -2.50
N ILE A 44 -3.82 11.71 -2.59
CA ILE A 44 -2.46 12.23 -2.38
C ILE A 44 -2.11 13.26 -3.45
N GLY A 45 -2.48 13.00 -4.70
CA GLY A 45 -2.30 13.94 -5.81
C GLY A 45 -3.02 15.26 -5.56
N GLU A 46 -4.29 15.21 -5.20
CA GLU A 46 -5.10 16.39 -4.85
C GLU A 46 -4.45 17.21 -3.73
N TYR A 47 -3.98 16.55 -2.66
CA TYR A 47 -3.30 17.22 -1.55
C TYR A 47 -1.97 17.89 -1.98
N LEU A 48 -1.20 17.26 -2.86
CA LEU A 48 0.11 17.75 -3.30
C LEU A 48 0.06 18.65 -4.56
N GLY A 49 -1.12 18.83 -5.18
CA GLY A 49 -1.23 19.47 -6.49
C GLY A 49 -0.55 18.67 -7.60
N ARG A 50 -0.60 17.33 -7.52
CA ARG A 50 0.03 16.38 -8.45
C ARG A 50 -1.02 15.50 -9.12
N ASP A 51 -0.68 15.05 -10.32
CA ASP A 51 -1.46 14.01 -10.99
C ASP A 51 -1.32 12.65 -10.29
N ARG A 52 -2.39 11.84 -10.31
CA ARG A 52 -2.46 10.50 -9.71
C ARG A 52 -1.33 9.59 -10.21
N ASP A 53 -1.10 9.57 -11.52
CA ASP A 53 -0.10 8.65 -12.10
C ASP A 53 1.32 9.12 -11.77
N SER A 54 1.52 10.44 -11.67
CA SER A 54 2.76 11.02 -11.17
C SER A 54 3.07 10.57 -9.73
N VAL A 55 2.06 10.53 -8.86
CA VAL A 55 2.21 10.04 -7.48
C VAL A 55 2.54 8.55 -7.47
N HIS A 56 1.82 7.72 -8.24
CA HIS A 56 2.10 6.28 -8.31
C HIS A 56 3.51 5.98 -8.81
N ASN A 57 3.95 6.68 -9.86
CA ASN A 57 5.31 6.53 -10.39
C ASN A 57 6.36 6.97 -9.37
N ARG A 58 6.09 8.06 -8.62
CA ARG A 58 6.99 8.50 -7.56
C ARG A 58 7.06 7.48 -6.42
N ALA A 59 5.92 6.98 -5.95
CA ALA A 59 5.86 5.97 -4.90
C ALA A 59 6.68 4.72 -5.26
N ARG A 60 6.52 4.21 -6.49
CA ARG A 60 7.34 3.10 -7.00
C ARG A 60 8.83 3.43 -6.99
N TYR A 61 9.20 4.62 -7.45
CA TYR A 61 10.60 5.06 -7.48
C TYR A 61 11.23 5.13 -6.08
N ILE A 62 10.47 5.54 -5.05
CA ILE A 62 10.94 5.60 -3.66
C ILE A 62 10.71 4.30 -2.87
N GLY A 63 10.33 3.21 -3.55
CA GLY A 63 10.12 1.89 -2.94
C GLY A 63 8.86 1.76 -2.08
N VAL A 64 7.90 2.68 -2.21
CA VAL A 64 6.66 2.66 -1.42
C VAL A 64 5.55 1.95 -2.19
N SER A 65 4.99 0.90 -1.59
CA SER A 65 3.81 0.21 -2.12
C SER A 65 2.55 0.97 -1.78
N MET A 66 1.74 1.30 -2.79
CA MET A 66 0.41 1.91 -2.60
C MET A 66 -0.73 0.88 -2.64
N LYS A 67 -0.39 -0.40 -2.60
CA LYS A 67 -1.39 -1.47 -2.61
C LYS A 67 -1.95 -1.62 -1.20
N LYS A 68 -3.28 -1.52 -1.10
CA LYS A 68 -4.03 -1.73 0.14
C LYS A 68 -4.34 -3.21 0.32
N TYR A 69 -4.39 -3.64 1.57
CA TYR A 69 -4.69 -4.99 1.99
C TYR A 69 -5.49 -4.93 3.28
N GLY A 70 -6.14 -6.04 3.64
CA GLY A 70 -6.87 -6.11 4.88
C GLY A 70 -7.96 -5.07 5.00
N GLU A 71 -8.14 -4.55 6.21
CA GLU A 71 -9.17 -3.55 6.52
C GLU A 71 -8.96 -2.21 5.81
N LEU A 72 -7.80 -1.98 5.21
CA LEU A 72 -7.55 -0.80 4.37
C LEU A 72 -8.27 -0.87 3.02
N LEU A 73 -8.77 -2.05 2.63
CA LEU A 73 -9.60 -2.23 1.44
C LEU A 73 -11.08 -2.06 1.81
N PRO A 74 -11.83 -1.16 1.14
CA PRO A 74 -13.24 -0.90 1.46
C PRO A 74 -14.17 -2.09 1.16
N PHE A 75 -13.69 -3.08 0.40
CA PHE A 75 -14.47 -4.27 0.02
C PHE A 75 -14.01 -5.52 0.79
N THR A 76 -13.28 -5.34 1.89
CA THR A 76 -12.85 -6.45 2.72
C THR A 76 -14.04 -7.11 3.39
N ARG A 77 -14.26 -8.38 3.04
CA ARG A 77 -15.38 -9.18 3.54
C ARG A 77 -15.10 -9.83 4.89
N ILE A 78 -13.83 -10.05 5.21
CA ILE A 78 -13.38 -10.76 6.41
C ILE A 78 -12.39 -9.84 7.13
N PRO A 79 -12.73 -9.37 8.35
CA PRO A 79 -11.89 -8.52 9.19
C PRO A 79 -10.49 -9.09 9.39
N ASP A 80 -9.51 -8.23 9.69
CA ASP A 80 -8.15 -8.73 9.90
C ASP A 80 -8.06 -9.58 11.19
N ASP A 81 -8.83 -9.25 12.24
CA ASP A 81 -8.94 -10.05 13.46
C ASP A 81 -9.39 -11.50 13.20
N ASP A 82 -10.39 -11.69 12.33
CA ASP A 82 -10.85 -13.03 11.93
C ASP A 82 -9.76 -13.80 11.17
N VAL A 83 -8.99 -13.11 10.33
CA VAL A 83 -7.84 -13.72 9.63
C VAL A 83 -6.77 -14.17 10.63
N HIS A 84 -6.50 -13.37 11.66
CA HIS A 84 -5.56 -13.73 12.73
C HIS A 84 -6.05 -14.96 13.50
N LEU A 85 -7.33 -14.99 13.90
CA LEU A 85 -7.90 -16.13 14.61
C LEU A 85 -7.92 -17.40 13.75
N ILE A 86 -8.23 -17.30 12.46
CA ILE A 86 -8.15 -18.44 11.52
C ILE A 86 -6.72 -19.01 11.46
N ARG A 87 -5.71 -18.13 11.39
CA ARG A 87 -4.29 -18.54 11.39
C ARG A 87 -3.91 -19.18 12.73
N GLU A 88 -4.28 -18.56 13.85
CA GLU A 88 -4.02 -19.08 15.20
C GLU A 88 -4.63 -20.47 15.41
N LEU A 89 -5.91 -20.67 15.07
CA LEU A 89 -6.57 -21.98 15.19
C LEU A 89 -5.92 -23.07 14.32
N ARG A 90 -5.32 -22.67 13.20
CA ARG A 90 -4.62 -23.58 12.29
C ARG A 90 -3.20 -23.89 12.75
N ASP A 91 -2.55 -22.93 13.37
CA ASP A 91 -1.16 -23.05 13.85
C ASP A 91 -1.08 -23.61 15.28
N ALA A 92 -2.17 -23.55 16.06
CA ALA A 92 -2.25 -24.04 17.42
C ALA A 92 -1.89 -25.52 17.54
N GLU A 93 -0.97 -25.82 18.47
CA GLU A 93 -0.54 -27.19 18.77
C GLU A 93 -1.40 -27.85 19.86
N SER A 94 -2.06 -27.07 20.73
CA SER A 94 -2.88 -27.54 21.84
C SER A 94 -4.25 -26.88 21.86
N PRO A 95 -5.36 -27.61 22.10
CA PRO A 95 -5.43 -29.06 22.36
C PRO A 95 -5.18 -29.92 21.11
N ARG A 96 -5.38 -29.35 19.91
CA ARG A 96 -4.89 -29.87 18.62
C ARG A 96 -5.10 -28.81 17.53
N ARG A 97 -4.36 -28.92 16.43
CA ARG A 97 -4.61 -28.17 15.19
C ARG A 97 -6.02 -28.46 14.64
N LEU A 98 -6.75 -27.40 14.28
CA LEU A 98 -8.03 -27.54 13.59
C LEU A 98 -7.85 -27.73 12.08
N THR A 99 -8.73 -28.52 11.49
CA THR A 99 -8.82 -28.67 10.03
C THR A 99 -9.47 -27.43 9.40
N PHE A 100 -9.20 -27.16 8.12
CA PHE A 100 -9.82 -26.03 7.42
C PHE A 100 -11.36 -26.14 7.40
N ARG A 101 -11.89 -27.36 7.36
CA ARG A 101 -13.34 -27.62 7.48
C ARG A 101 -13.89 -27.21 8.84
N GLU A 102 -13.27 -27.64 9.93
CA GLU A 102 -13.70 -27.28 11.30
C GLU A 102 -13.62 -25.78 11.55
N ILE A 103 -12.59 -25.12 11.00
CA ILE A 103 -12.49 -23.66 11.05
C ILE A 103 -13.61 -23.04 10.21
N GLY A 104 -13.87 -23.55 9.01
CA GLY A 104 -14.94 -23.07 8.14
C GLY A 104 -16.32 -23.13 8.83
N GLU A 105 -16.61 -24.23 9.51
CA GLU A 105 -17.84 -24.39 10.30
C GLU A 105 -17.99 -23.32 11.39
N LYS A 106 -16.88 -22.91 12.05
CA LYS A 106 -16.90 -21.88 13.10
C LYS A 106 -17.14 -20.47 12.57
N PHE A 107 -16.70 -20.18 11.36
CA PHE A 107 -16.80 -18.86 10.73
C PHE A 107 -17.91 -18.77 9.66
N GLU A 108 -18.70 -19.84 9.49
CA GLU A 108 -19.70 -19.97 8.43
C GLU A 108 -19.10 -19.79 7.02
N LEU A 109 -17.88 -20.30 6.81
CA LEU A 109 -17.13 -20.25 5.57
C LEU A 109 -16.92 -21.65 4.97
N SER A 110 -16.77 -21.71 3.65
CA SER A 110 -16.35 -22.95 2.99
C SER A 110 -14.89 -23.28 3.34
N GLU A 111 -14.55 -24.57 3.39
CA GLU A 111 -13.16 -25.04 3.58
C GLU A 111 -12.19 -24.36 2.61
N SER A 112 -12.57 -24.27 1.33
CA SER A 112 -11.78 -23.61 0.29
C SER A 112 -11.54 -22.13 0.57
N THR A 113 -12.52 -21.43 1.14
CA THR A 113 -12.40 -20.03 1.54
C THR A 113 -11.41 -19.88 2.68
N VAL A 114 -11.48 -20.74 3.70
CA VAL A 114 -10.53 -20.72 4.83
C VAL A 114 -9.11 -21.03 4.36
N ASN A 115 -8.94 -22.02 3.49
CA ASN A 115 -7.64 -22.36 2.90
C ASN A 115 -7.02 -21.16 2.16
N PHE A 116 -7.84 -20.46 1.36
CA PHE A 116 -7.40 -19.23 0.69
C PHE A 116 -7.01 -18.14 1.68
N ILE A 117 -7.80 -17.93 2.75
CA ILE A 117 -7.52 -16.93 3.77
C ILE A 117 -6.17 -17.20 4.43
N TYR A 118 -5.99 -18.44 4.88
CA TYR A 118 -4.78 -18.85 5.59
C TYR A 118 -3.51 -18.61 4.77
N HIS A 119 -3.49 -19.00 3.49
CA HIS A 119 -2.27 -18.91 2.68
C HIS A 119 -2.08 -17.58 1.94
N HIS A 120 -3.15 -16.87 1.59
CA HIS A 120 -3.06 -15.80 0.59
C HIS A 120 -3.64 -14.46 1.03
N ARG A 121 -4.57 -14.45 2.00
CA ARG A 121 -5.19 -13.22 2.45
C ARG A 121 -4.25 -12.47 3.39
N ARG A 122 -3.64 -11.38 2.87
CA ARG A 122 -2.74 -10.50 3.63
C ARG A 122 -3.51 -9.48 4.45
N THR A 123 -3.12 -9.28 5.71
CA THR A 123 -3.66 -8.25 6.60
C THR A 123 -2.98 -6.90 6.36
N ALA A 124 -3.46 -5.83 7.00
CA ALA A 124 -2.76 -4.56 7.02
C ALA A 124 -1.35 -4.67 7.63
N GLU A 125 -1.19 -5.53 8.65
CA GLU A 125 0.09 -5.80 9.33
C GLU A 125 1.11 -6.49 8.44
N ASP A 126 0.70 -7.47 7.65
CA ASP A 126 1.57 -8.18 6.70
C ASP A 126 2.26 -7.22 5.71
N VAL A 127 1.60 -6.09 5.39
CA VAL A 127 2.18 -5.03 4.55
C VAL A 127 3.28 -4.29 5.28
N VAL A 128 3.07 -3.98 6.57
CA VAL A 128 4.05 -3.30 7.41
C VAL A 128 5.29 -4.16 7.55
N LEU A 129 5.08 -5.45 7.85
CA LEU A 129 6.16 -6.42 8.01
C LEU A 129 7.01 -6.53 6.75
N ARG A 130 6.39 -6.62 5.56
CA ARG A 130 7.10 -6.67 4.27
C ARG A 130 7.94 -5.41 4.00
N GLU A 131 7.51 -4.24 4.44
CA GLU A 131 8.27 -3.00 4.26
C GLU A 131 9.44 -2.89 5.26
N LEU A 132 9.30 -3.49 6.45
CA LEU A 132 10.33 -3.48 7.49
C LEU A 132 11.37 -4.60 7.32
N MET A 133 11.00 -5.72 6.69
CA MET A 133 11.86 -6.87 6.43
C MET A 133 12.05 -7.07 4.91
N PRO A 134 13.00 -6.34 4.28
CA PRO A 134 13.30 -6.44 2.86
C PRO A 134 13.98 -7.76 2.46
#